data_AF-A0A3D4F155-F1
#
_entry.id   AF-A0A3D4F155-F1
#
_cell.length_a   1.000
_cell.length_b   1.000
_cell.length_c   1.000
_cell.angle_alpha   90.00
_cell.angle_beta   90.00
_cell.angle_gamma   90.00
#
_symmetry.space_group_name_H-M   'P 1'
#
loop_
_entity.id
_entity.type
_entity.pdbx_description
1 polymer ?
#
loop_
_entity_poly.entity_id
_entity_poly.type
_entity_poly.pdbx_seq_one_letter_code
_entity_poly.pdbx_strand_id
1 'polypeptide(L)'
;MAAKEMDKILWFDCILAPFQRRTSSGRYLPEIDGLRCLAVVLVVLFHSHGFFTSGSEPSTVPELLATDPGTALLHMPHALIGRGWFGVQIFFLISGLVLSLPYAAHYLKGEEKPLVKNYFKRRLIRIEIPYILALTFFLFL
;
A
#
# COMPACT_ATOMS: atom_id res chain seq x y z
N MET A 1 32.74 15.71 -21.08
CA MET A 1 31.60 14.76 -21.05
C MET A 1 31.38 14.20 -19.65
N ALA A 2 32.42 13.68 -18.99
CA ALA A 2 32.37 13.16 -17.61
C ALA A 2 31.81 14.11 -16.54
N ALA A 3 32.16 15.41 -16.58
CA ALA A 3 31.68 16.38 -15.58
C ALA A 3 30.15 16.59 -15.60
N LYS A 4 29.51 16.51 -16.78
CA LYS A 4 28.06 16.66 -16.93
C LYS A 4 27.30 15.39 -16.51
N GLU A 5 27.97 14.24 -16.56
CA GLU A 5 27.43 12.97 -16.07
C GLU A 5 27.51 12.90 -14.54
N MET A 6 28.64 13.32 -13.97
CA MET A 6 28.86 13.36 -12.52
C MET A 6 27.91 14.35 -11.82
N ASP A 7 27.66 15.50 -12.44
CA ASP A 7 26.71 16.51 -11.95
C ASP A 7 25.25 16.01 -11.99
N LYS A 8 24.87 15.24 -13.03
CA LYS A 8 23.57 14.57 -13.07
C LYS A 8 23.41 13.54 -11.96
N ILE A 9 24.42 12.69 -11.72
CA ILE A 9 24.40 11.67 -10.66
C ILE A 9 24.21 12.33 -9.29
N LEU A 10 24.99 13.38 -8.99
CA LEU A 10 24.84 14.19 -7.78
C LEU A 10 23.45 14.82 -7.63
N TRP A 11 22.87 15.29 -8.74
CA TRP A 11 21.53 15.88 -8.74
C TRP A 11 20.44 14.84 -8.45
N PHE A 12 20.53 13.65 -9.04
CA PHE A 12 19.63 12.53 -8.75
C PHE A 12 19.75 12.08 -7.30
N ASP A 13 20.96 11.94 -6.75
CA ASP A 13 21.16 11.56 -5.35
C ASP A 13 20.56 12.58 -4.38
N CYS A 14 20.69 13.88 -4.69
CA CYS A 14 20.14 14.95 -3.87
C CYS A 14 18.60 14.98 -3.90
N ILE A 15 17.99 14.70 -5.06
CA ILE A 15 16.53 14.60 -5.21
C ILE A 15 15.97 13.33 -4.56
N LEU A 16 16.72 12.23 -4.62
CA LEU A 16 16.28 10.94 -4.10
C LEU A 16 16.55 10.79 -2.59
N ALA A 17 17.49 11.54 -2.02
CA ALA A 17 17.83 11.51 -0.59
C ALA A 17 16.63 11.70 0.37
N PRO A 18 15.65 12.61 0.13
CA PRO A 18 14.46 12.75 0.96
C PRO A 18 13.50 11.55 0.86
N PHE A 19 13.51 10.85 -0.28
CA PHE A 19 12.68 9.67 -0.51
C PHE A 19 13.33 8.38 0.00
N GLN A 20 14.62 8.42 0.36
CA GLN A 20 15.29 7.31 1.03
C GLN A 20 14.76 7.15 2.45
N ARG A 21 13.96 6.10 2.64
CA ARG A 21 13.35 5.77 3.92
C ARG A 21 14.42 5.30 4.91
N ARG A 22 14.73 6.13 5.90
CA ARG A 22 15.53 5.75 7.08
C ARG A 22 14.70 4.77 7.94
N THR A 23 14.94 3.47 7.80
CA THR A 23 14.28 2.48 8.67
C THR A 23 14.99 2.43 10.03
N SER A 24 14.22 2.51 11.12
CA SER A 24 14.78 2.53 12.49
C SER A 24 15.34 1.17 12.95
N SER A 25 15.10 0.09 12.19
CA SER A 25 15.43 -1.29 12.55
C SER A 25 16.44 -1.96 11.61
N GLY A 26 16.96 -1.24 10.60
CA GLY A 26 17.95 -1.75 9.63
C GLY A 26 17.45 -2.82 8.66
N ARG A 27 16.38 -3.54 8.99
CA ARG A 27 15.80 -4.62 8.18
C ARG A 27 14.66 -4.07 7.32
N TYR A 28 14.98 -3.73 6.07
CA TYR A 28 14.05 -3.29 5.04
C TYR A 28 13.93 -4.37 3.97
N LEU A 29 12.71 -4.84 3.69
CA LEU A 29 12.42 -5.75 2.58
C LEU A 29 11.64 -4.97 1.51
N PRO A 30 12.31 -4.49 0.44
CA PRO A 30 11.68 -3.68 -0.59
C PRO A 30 10.55 -4.42 -1.33
N GLU A 31 10.68 -5.73 -1.52
CA GLU A 31 9.70 -6.57 -2.20
C GLU A 31 8.37 -6.59 -1.44
N ILE A 32 8.45 -6.65 -0.11
CA ILE A 32 7.29 -6.66 0.76
C ILE A 32 6.60 -5.29 0.76
N ASP A 33 7.36 -4.19 0.74
CA ASP A 33 6.78 -2.85 0.65
C ASP A 33 6.13 -2.61 -0.73
N GLY A 34 6.73 -3.15 -1.81
CA GLY A 34 6.16 -3.16 -3.15
C GLY A 34 4.84 -3.93 -3.21
N LEU A 35 4.75 -5.09 -2.56
CA LEU A 35 3.51 -5.86 -2.50
C LEU A 35 2.41 -5.13 -1.71
N ARG A 36 2.77 -4.39 -0.65
CA ARG A 36 1.84 -3.51 0.08
C ARG A 36 1.37 -2.35 -0.80
N CYS A 37 2.26 -1.76 -1.59
CA CYS A 37 1.91 -0.73 -2.57
C CYS A 37 0.88 -1.27 -3.58
N LEU A 38 1.15 -2.43 -4.17
CA LEU A 38 0.21 -3.10 -5.09
C LEU A 38 -1.16 -3.33 -4.44
N ALA A 39 -1.17 -3.83 -3.19
CA ALA A 39 -2.40 -4.05 -2.45
C ALA A 39 -3.21 -2.75 -2.25
N VAL A 40 -2.56 -1.63 -1.92
CA VAL A 40 -3.22 -0.31 -1.81
C VAL A 40 -3.77 0.15 -3.16
N VAL A 41 -3.01 -0.01 -4.25
CA VAL A 41 -3.45 0.35 -5.61
C VAL A 41 -4.73 -0.41 -5.99
N LEU A 42 -4.78 -1.71 -5.72
CA LEU A 42 -5.98 -2.52 -5.97
C LEU A 42 -7.21 -2.01 -5.21
N VAL A 43 -7.03 -1.62 -3.94
CA VAL A 43 -8.12 -1.07 -3.11
C VAL A 43 -8.58 0.30 -3.63
N VAL A 44 -7.65 1.16 -4.02
CA VAL A 44 -7.98 2.47 -4.60
C VAL A 44 -8.75 2.29 -5.90
N LEU A 45 -8.29 1.41 -6.80
CA LEU A 45 -9.00 1.11 -8.04
C LEU A 45 -10.40 0.57 -7.79
N PHE A 46 -10.57 -0.33 -6.81
CA PHE A 46 -11.87 -0.86 -6.42
C PHE A 46 -12.85 0.24 -5.96
N HIS A 47 -12.41 1.15 -5.08
CA HIS A 47 -13.27 2.24 -4.61
C HIS A 47 -13.55 3.26 -5.71
N SER A 48 -12.55 3.62 -6.53
CA SER A 48 -12.73 4.49 -7.70
C SER A 48 -13.76 3.91 -8.66
N HIS A 49 -13.66 2.60 -8.93
CA HIS A 49 -14.62 1.90 -9.76
C HIS A 49 -16.05 1.99 -9.22
N GLY A 50 -16.26 1.63 -7.94
CA GLY A 50 -17.59 1.75 -7.31
C GLY A 50 -18.15 3.17 -7.32
N PHE A 51 -17.28 4.19 -7.19
CA PHE A 51 -17.67 5.59 -7.29
C PHE A 51 -18.12 5.99 -8.70
N PHE A 52 -17.37 5.60 -9.74
CA PHE A 52 -17.67 5.96 -11.13
C PHE A 52 -18.80 5.12 -11.77
N THR A 53 -19.00 3.88 -11.33
CA THR A 53 -20.03 2.99 -11.90
C THR A 53 -21.38 3.06 -11.16
N SER A 54 -21.59 4.07 -10.31
CA SER A 54 -22.88 4.32 -9.63
C SER A 54 -23.41 3.14 -8.80
N GLY A 55 -22.53 2.40 -8.12
CA GLY A 55 -22.94 1.29 -7.25
C GLY A 55 -23.52 0.07 -8.00
N SER A 56 -23.33 -0.03 -9.32
CA SER A 56 -23.59 -1.27 -10.03
C SER A 56 -22.66 -2.36 -9.48
N GLU A 57 -23.25 -3.41 -8.93
CA GLU A 57 -22.54 -4.54 -8.36
C GLU A 57 -21.49 -5.05 -9.35
N PRO A 58 -20.27 -5.38 -8.91
CA PRO A 58 -19.26 -5.95 -9.79
C PRO A 58 -19.84 -7.14 -10.54
N SER A 59 -19.78 -7.11 -11.87
CA SER A 59 -20.31 -8.15 -12.73
C SER A 59 -19.81 -9.50 -12.23
N THR A 60 -20.76 -10.34 -11.80
CA THR A 60 -20.41 -11.62 -11.19
C THR A 60 -19.78 -12.51 -12.26
N VAL A 61 -18.91 -13.44 -11.84
CA VAL A 61 -18.23 -14.40 -12.74
C VAL A 61 -19.19 -15.08 -13.76
N PRO A 62 -20.45 -15.40 -13.41
CA PRO A 62 -21.44 -15.90 -14.36
C PRO A 62 -21.80 -14.95 -15.52
N GLU A 63 -21.78 -13.63 -15.30
CA GLU A 63 -22.11 -12.62 -16.31
C GLU A 63 -21.00 -12.47 -17.37
N LEU A 64 -19.74 -12.58 -16.94
CA LEU A 64 -18.58 -12.58 -17.83
C LEU A 64 -18.51 -13.85 -18.70
N LEU A 65 -18.98 -14.99 -18.18
CA LEU A 65 -19.05 -16.27 -18.90
C LEU A 65 -20.28 -16.36 -19.83
N ALA A 66 -21.32 -15.55 -19.59
CA ALA A 66 -22.50 -15.44 -20.44
C ALA A 66 -22.32 -14.41 -21.58
N THR A 67 -21.20 -13.68 -21.58
CA THR A 67 -20.88 -12.65 -22.57
C THR A 67 -20.12 -13.26 -23.75
N ASP A 68 -20.42 -12.84 -24.98
CA ASP A 68 -19.76 -13.33 -26.19
C ASP A 68 -18.21 -13.32 -26.05
N PRO A 69 -17.48 -14.33 -26.57
CA PRO A 69 -16.03 -14.40 -26.45
C PRO A 69 -15.29 -13.15 -26.96
N GLY A 70 -15.88 -12.43 -27.91
CA GLY A 70 -15.34 -11.19 -28.47
C GLY A 70 -15.48 -9.96 -27.54
N THR A 71 -16.48 -9.95 -26.66
CA THR A 71 -16.71 -8.87 -25.68
C THR A 71 -16.15 -9.20 -24.30
N ALA A 72 -15.88 -10.48 -24.00
CA ALA A 72 -15.29 -10.94 -22.75
C ALA A 72 -13.96 -10.24 -22.39
N LEU A 73 -13.09 -9.97 -23.38
CA LEU A 73 -11.82 -9.25 -23.15
C LEU A 73 -12.05 -7.79 -22.70
N LEU A 74 -13.11 -7.15 -23.17
CA LEU A 74 -13.45 -5.76 -22.82
C LEU A 74 -14.03 -5.65 -21.40
N HIS A 75 -14.68 -6.70 -20.89
CA HIS A 75 -15.23 -6.75 -19.54
C HIS A 75 -14.25 -7.28 -18.47
N MET A 76 -13.12 -7.88 -18.88
CA MET A 76 -12.10 -8.43 -17.97
C MET A 76 -11.49 -7.38 -17.02
N PRO A 77 -11.16 -6.14 -17.45
CA PRO A 77 -10.65 -5.10 -16.54
C PRO A 77 -11.67 -4.72 -15.46
N HIS A 78 -12.95 -4.61 -15.81
CA HIS A 78 -14.04 -4.32 -14.87
C HIS A 78 -14.16 -5.43 -13.80
N ALA A 79 -14.12 -6.69 -14.23
CA ALA A 79 -14.18 -7.84 -13.34
C ALA A 79 -12.95 -7.95 -12.42
N LEU A 80 -11.76 -7.58 -12.89
CA LEU A 80 -10.53 -7.58 -12.11
C LEU A 80 -10.53 -6.46 -11.05
N ILE A 81 -10.90 -5.25 -11.45
CA ILE A 81 -10.96 -4.08 -10.56
C ILE A 81 -12.03 -4.27 -9.49
N GLY A 82 -13.18 -4.86 -9.84
CA GLY A 82 -14.24 -5.22 -8.90
C GLY A 82 -13.81 -6.20 -7.80
N ARG A 83 -12.68 -6.90 -7.95
CA ARG A 83 -12.10 -7.78 -6.92
C ARG A 83 -10.98 -7.11 -6.11
N GLY A 84 -10.69 -5.84 -6.38
CA GLY A 84 -9.64 -5.10 -5.68
C GLY A 84 -9.86 -4.94 -4.17
N TRP A 85 -11.07 -5.23 -3.66
CA TRP A 85 -11.34 -5.36 -2.22
C TRP A 85 -10.41 -6.35 -1.52
N PHE A 86 -9.98 -7.41 -2.22
CA PHE A 86 -9.05 -8.42 -1.67
C PHE A 86 -7.67 -7.83 -1.30
N GLY A 87 -7.33 -6.66 -1.87
CA GLY A 87 -6.12 -5.93 -1.51
C GLY A 87 -6.05 -5.57 -0.03
N VAL A 88 -7.19 -5.37 0.64
CA VAL A 88 -7.23 -5.08 2.09
C VAL A 88 -6.67 -6.24 2.90
N GLN A 89 -7.08 -7.48 2.59
CA GLN A 89 -6.64 -8.70 3.26
C GLN A 89 -5.14 -8.93 3.05
N ILE A 90 -4.67 -8.78 1.80
CA ILE A 90 -3.24 -8.88 1.46
C ILE A 90 -2.43 -7.85 2.26
N PHE A 91 -2.87 -6.59 2.28
CA PHE A 91 -2.18 -5.51 2.99
C PHE A 91 -2.06 -5.80 4.49
N PHE A 92 -3.13 -6.26 5.13
CA PHE A 92 -3.11 -6.57 6.57
C PHE A 92 -2.26 -7.79 6.89
N LEU A 93 -2.36 -8.86 6.11
CA LEU A 93 -1.56 -10.08 6.30
C LEU A 93 -0.07 -9.75 6.24
N ILE A 94 0.35 -9.04 5.20
CA ILE A 94 1.75 -8.65 5.00
C ILE A 94 2.21 -7.68 6.08
N SER A 95 1.38 -6.67 6.42
CA SER A 95 1.74 -5.71 7.46
C SER A 95 1.88 -6.39 8.83
N GLY A 96 1.06 -7.40 9.11
CA GLY A 96 1.15 -8.24 10.31
C GLY A 96 2.45 -9.06 10.34
N LEU A 97 2.82 -9.67 9.22
CA LEU A 97 4.08 -10.39 9.06
C LEU A 97 5.29 -9.47 9.32
N VAL A 98 5.35 -8.31 8.66
CA VAL A 98 6.45 -7.35 8.85
C VAL A 98 6.52 -6.86 10.29
N LEU A 99 5.36 -6.65 10.92
CA LEU A 99 5.28 -6.22 12.31
C LEU A 99 5.79 -7.31 13.27
N SER A 100 5.57 -8.59 12.97
CA SER A 100 5.99 -9.70 13.83
C SER A 100 7.47 -10.06 13.68
N LEU A 101 8.09 -9.79 12.53
CA LEU A 101 9.51 -10.07 12.27
C LEU A 101 10.49 -9.66 13.39
N PRO A 102 10.47 -8.42 13.94
CA PRO A 102 11.41 -8.04 14.99
C PRO A 102 11.13 -8.75 16.33
N TYR A 103 9.88 -9.16 16.59
CA TYR A 103 9.54 -9.98 17.76
C TYR A 103 9.98 -11.44 17.57
N ALA A 104 9.79 -11.99 16.36
CA ALA A 104 10.29 -13.31 16.02
C ALA A 104 11.82 -13.38 16.16
N ALA A 105 12.52 -12.32 15.75
CA ALA A 105 13.96 -12.24 15.90
C ALA A 105 14.43 -12.14 17.36
N HIS A 106 13.67 -11.47 18.23
CA HIS A 106 13.92 -11.50 19.67
C HIS A 106 13.84 -12.93 20.24
N TYR A 107 12.77 -13.67 19.92
CA TYR A 107 12.58 -15.03 20.46
C TYR A 107 13.51 -16.09 19.83
N LEU A 108 13.87 -15.94 18.55
CA LEU A 108 14.67 -16.94 17.81
C LEU A 108 16.17 -16.66 17.81
N LYS A 109 16.58 -15.39 17.89
CA LYS A 109 17.99 -14.96 17.76
C LYS A 109 18.51 -14.22 18.98
N GLY A 110 17.68 -13.98 20.00
CA GLY A 110 18.06 -13.22 21.18
C GLY A 110 18.32 -11.73 20.91
N GLU A 111 17.84 -11.18 19.77
CA GLU A 111 17.91 -9.75 19.47
C GLU A 111 17.15 -8.92 20.54
N GLU A 112 17.44 -7.63 20.72
CA GLU A 112 16.75 -6.80 21.71
C GLU A 112 15.22 -6.71 21.45
N LYS A 113 14.43 -6.76 22.53
CA LYS A 113 12.97 -6.72 22.43
C LYS A 113 12.49 -5.34 21.94
N PRO A 114 11.73 -5.28 20.83
CA PRO A 114 11.14 -4.02 20.37
C PRO A 114 10.15 -3.46 21.41
N LEU A 115 10.30 -2.19 21.76
CA LEU A 115 9.37 -1.51 22.66
C LEU A 115 8.03 -1.24 21.97
N VAL A 116 7.01 -2.00 22.38
CA VAL A 116 5.62 -1.88 21.92
C VAL A 116 5.09 -0.45 22.06
N LYS A 117 5.45 0.25 23.14
CA LYS A 117 5.08 1.65 23.38
C LYS A 117 5.56 2.58 22.26
N ASN A 118 6.81 2.40 21.80
CA ASN A 118 7.38 3.22 20.72
C ASN A 118 6.68 2.95 19.39
N TYR A 119 6.26 1.70 19.17
CA TYR A 119 5.47 1.33 18.01
C TYR A 119 4.09 2.02 18.00
N PHE A 120 3.31 1.89 19.07
CA PHE A 120 1.98 2.50 19.16
C PHE A 120 2.06 4.02 19.09
N LYS A 121 3.01 4.65 19.79
CA LYS A 121 3.20 6.12 19.72
C LYS A 121 3.38 6.60 18.28
N ARG A 122 4.25 5.93 17.50
CA ARG A 122 4.46 6.28 16.08
C ARG A 122 3.21 6.05 15.23
N ARG A 123 2.46 4.98 15.50
CA ARG A 123 1.26 4.61 14.74
C ARG A 123 0.08 5.55 15.03
N LEU A 124 -0.11 5.96 16.29
CA LEU A 124 -1.14 6.90 16.71
C LEU A 124 -0.91 8.28 16.08
N ILE A 125 0.29 8.86 16.28
CA ILE A 125 0.64 10.17 15.69
C ILE A 125 0.44 10.18 14.17
N ARG A 126 0.79 9.09 13.49
CA ARG A 126 0.68 9.00 12.02
C ARG A 126 -0.77 8.87 11.53
N ILE A 127 -1.67 8.25 12.29
CA ILE A 127 -3.05 7.95 11.82
C ILE A 127 -4.07 8.93 12.42
N GLU A 128 -3.96 9.25 13.70
CA GLU A 128 -4.92 10.11 14.40
C GLU A 128 -4.84 11.55 13.93
N ILE A 129 -3.63 12.08 13.65
CA ILE A 129 -3.49 13.46 13.18
C ILE A 129 -4.22 13.67 11.84
N PRO A 130 -3.96 12.87 10.78
CA PRO A 130 -4.72 12.98 9.54
C PRO A 130 -6.22 12.73 9.72
N TYR A 131 -6.60 11.80 10.59
CA TYR A 131 -8.01 11.47 10.84
C TYR A 131 -8.77 12.64 11.48
N ILE A 132 -8.22 13.26 12.52
CA ILE A 132 -8.83 14.42 13.17
C ILE A 132 -8.92 15.59 12.19
N LEU A 133 -7.86 15.85 11.41
CA LEU A 133 -7.87 16.90 10.39
C LEU A 133 -8.98 16.67 9.35
N ALA A 134 -9.11 15.44 8.85
CA ALA A 134 -10.17 15.08 7.91
C ALA A 134 -11.56 15.22 8.53
N LEU A 135 -11.75 14.81 9.79
CA LEU A 135 -13.01 14.94 10.50
C LEU A 135 -13.39 16.41 10.73
N THR A 136 -12.43 17.25 11.15
CA THR A 136 -12.68 18.69 11.30
C THR A 136 -12.98 19.34 9.96
N PHE A 137 -12.25 18.98 8.90
CA PHE A 137 -12.52 19.50 7.57
C PHE A 137 -13.93 19.12 7.10
N PHE A 138 -14.32 17.86 7.27
CA PHE A 138 -15.67 17.39 6.93
C PHE A 138 -16.78 18.03 7.78
N LEU A 139 -16.51 18.35 9.05
CA LEU A 139 -17.52 18.94 9.94
C LEU A 139 -17.76 20.43 9.68
N PHE A 140 -16.71 21.16 9.28
CA PHE A 140 -16.74 22.63 9.16
C PHE A 140 -16.82 23.14 7.71
N LEU A 141 -16.61 22.28 6.71
CA LEU A 141 -16.77 22.59 5.28
C LEU A 141 -18.10 22.02 4.76
#